data_AF-A0A2V9JKL9-F1
#
_entry.id   AF-A0A2V9JKL9-F1
#
_cell.length_a   1.000
_cell.length_b   1.000
_cell.length_c   1.000
_cell.angle_alpha   90.00
_cell.angle_beta   90.00
_cell.angle_gamma   90.00
#
_symmetry.space_group_name_H-M   'P 1'
#
loop_
_entity.id
_entity.type
_entity.pdbx_description
1 polymer ?
#
loop_
_entity_poly.entity_id
_entity_poly.type
_entity_poly.pdbx_seq_one_letter_code
_entity_poly.pdbx_strand_id
1 'polypeptide(L)' 'MSIVAIVGLGYVGLPLAVAFGKAFRTIGFDLSTEKVENYRRYIDPTGEVSGEDLRAAAQLTVTTDPAQLAAADFIV' A
#
# COMPACT_ATOMS: atom_id res chain seq x y z
N MET A 1 5.79 -17.83 0.33
CA MET A 1 4.67 -16.98 0.78
C MET A 1 4.50 -15.93 -0.29
N SER A 2 3.33 -15.81 -0.90
CA SER A 2 3.14 -14.99 -2.11
C SER A 2 3.15 -13.49 -1.80
N ILE A 3 3.64 -12.69 -2.75
CA ILE A 3 3.72 -11.23 -2.68
C ILE A 3 2.62 -10.63 -3.58
N VAL A 4 1.78 -9.78 -3.01
CA VAL A 4 0.73 -9.08 -3.75
C VAL A 4 1.14 -7.62 -3.94
N ALA A 5 1.06 -7.12 -5.17
CA ALA A 5 1.17 -5.70 -5.44
C ALA A 5 -0.19 -5.10 -5.76
N ILE A 6 -0.47 -3.92 -5.20
CA ILE A 6 -1.63 -3.10 -5.51
C ILE A 6 -1.15 -1.86 -6.26
N VAL A 7 -1.61 -1.68 -7.50
CA VAL A 7 -1.24 -0.54 -8.37
C VAL A 7 -2.33 0.52 -8.32
N GLY A 8 -1.98 1.68 -7.79
CA GLY A 8 -2.87 2.79 -7.52
C GLY A 8 -3.41 2.75 -6.08
N LEU A 9 -3.01 3.72 -5.26
CA LEU A 9 -3.43 3.87 -3.87
C LEU A 9 -4.48 4.98 -3.79
N GLY A 10 -5.59 4.75 -4.49
CA GLY A 10 -6.80 5.57 -4.40
C GLY A 10 -7.84 4.96 -3.46
N TYR A 11 -9.09 5.40 -3.63
CA TYR A 11 -10.25 4.95 -2.86
C TYR A 11 -10.36 3.42 -2.70
N VAL A 12 -10.10 2.66 -3.76
CA VAL A 12 -10.16 1.18 -3.72
C VAL A 12 -8.82 0.58 -3.29
N GLY A 13 -7.74 1.03 -3.91
CA GLY A 13 -6.44 0.36 -3.76
C GLY A 13 -5.80 0.56 -2.38
N LEU A 14 -5.99 1.71 -1.72
CA LEU A 14 -5.41 1.94 -0.41
C LEU A 14 -6.04 1.03 0.68
N PRO A 15 -7.37 0.96 0.86
CA PRO A 15 -7.98 -0.01 1.77
C PRO A 15 -7.60 -1.46 1.45
N LEU A 16 -7.49 -1.81 0.16
CA LEU A 16 -7.09 -3.14 -0.27
C LEU A 16 -5.64 -3.45 0.11
N ALA A 17 -4.72 -2.53 -0.15
CA ALA A 17 -3.30 -2.67 0.21
C ALA A 17 -3.12 -2.79 1.73
N VAL A 18 -3.89 -2.04 2.51
CA VAL A 18 -3.92 -2.12 3.98
C VAL A 18 -4.45 -3.48 4.44
N ALA A 19 -5.56 -3.96 3.87
CA ALA A 19 -6.13 -5.24 4.22
C ALA A 19 -5.17 -6.40 3.93
N PHE A 20 -4.54 -6.43 2.75
CA PHE A 20 -3.52 -7.41 2.43
C PHE A 20 -2.27 -7.25 3.31
N GLY A 21 -1.82 -6.03 3.56
CA GLY A 21 -0.65 -5.74 4.40
C GLY A 21 -0.77 -6.18 5.86
N LYS A 22 -1.98 -6.47 6.35
CA LYS A 22 -2.20 -7.09 7.65
C LYS A 22 -1.91 -8.60 7.67
N ALA A 23 -1.95 -9.27 6.51
CA ALA A 23 -1.88 -10.74 6.40
C ALA A 23 -0.77 -11.26 5.46
N PHE A 24 -0.36 -10.48 4.47
CA PHE A 24 0.57 -10.85 3.40
C PHE A 24 1.56 -9.73 3.11
N ARG A 25 2.77 -10.11 2.65
CA ARG A 25 3.73 -9.14 2.12
C ARG A 25 3.11 -8.42 0.93
N THR A 26 2.92 -7.12 1.07
CA THR A 26 2.14 -6.30 0.14
C THR A 26 2.97 -5.11 -0.33
N ILE A 27 2.98 -4.87 -1.63
CA ILE A 27 3.59 -3.69 -2.25
C ILE A 27 2.47 -2.77 -2.69
N GLY A 28 2.35 -1.60 -2.08
CA GLY A 28 1.46 -0.53 -2.54
C GLY A 28 2.23 0.42 -3.46
N PHE A 29 1.84 0.52 -4.73
CA PHE A 29 2.46 1.43 -5.68
C PHE A 29 1.50 2.55 -6.08
N ASP A 30 1.97 3.79 -6.08
CA ASP A 30 1.23 4.94 -6.65
C ASP A 30 2.22 5.91 -7.32
N LEU A 31 1.76 6.65 -8.34
CA LEU A 31 2.58 7.67 -9.01
C LEU A 31 2.72 8.95 -8.16
N SER A 32 1.80 9.19 -7.24
CA SER A 32 1.81 10.36 -6.37
C SER A 32 2.78 10.17 -5.21
N THR A 33 3.94 10.82 -5.30
CA THR A 33 4.90 10.92 -4.19
C THR A 33 4.25 11.50 -2.94
N GLU A 34 3.38 12.50 -3.08
CA GLU A 34 2.67 13.12 -1.95
C GLU A 34 1.84 12.11 -1.16
N LYS A 35 1.02 11.29 -1.86
CA LYS A 35 0.25 10.23 -1.20
C LYS A 35 1.15 9.22 -0.50
N VAL A 36 2.18 8.73 -1.20
CA VAL A 36 3.09 7.72 -0.65
C VAL A 36 3.81 8.23 0.60
N GLU A 37 4.26 9.48 0.62
CA GLU A 37 4.88 10.09 1.80
C GLU A 37 3.89 10.25 2.98
N ASN A 38 2.62 10.58 2.71
CA ASN A 38 1.60 10.61 3.75
C ASN A 38 1.36 9.21 4.34
N TYR A 39 1.25 8.18 3.49
CA TYR A 39 1.03 6.80 3.93
C TYR A 39 2.21 6.23 4.72
N ARG A 40 3.45 6.59 4.37
CA ARG A 40 4.66 6.25 5.16
C ARG A 40 4.63 6.82 6.57
N ARG A 41 3.91 7.92 6.77
CA ARG A 41 3.70 8.58 8.06
C ARG A 41 2.43 8.10 8.76
N TYR A 42 1.77 7.08 8.22
CA TYR A 42 0.49 6.55 8.69
C TYR A 42 -0.64 7.58 8.67
N ILE A 43 -0.63 8.45 7.67
CA ILE A 43 -1.64 9.49 7.46
C ILE A 43 -2.31 9.22 6.10
N ASP A 44 -3.62 9.05 6.10
CA ASP A 44 -4.43 9.12 4.90
C ASP A 44 -5.23 10.42 4.89
N PRO A 45 -4.92 11.38 3.98
CA PRO A 45 -5.62 12.66 3.92
C PRO A 45 -7.09 12.54 3.47
N THR A 46 -7.48 11.41 2.88
CA THR A 46 -8.86 11.17 2.43
C THR A 46 -9.76 10.62 3.53
N GLY A 47 -9.18 9.99 4.56
CA GLY A 47 -9.92 9.39 5.67
C GLY A 47 -10.54 8.03 5.35
N GLU A 48 -10.15 7.40 4.24
CA GLU A 48 -10.62 6.06 3.83
C GLU A 48 -10.05 4.96 4.72
N VAL A 49 -8.84 5.16 5.24
CA VAL A 49 -8.21 4.28 6.24
C VAL A 49 -7.68 5.08 7.41
N SER A 50 -7.85 4.53 8.60
CA SER A 50 -7.31 5.15 9.82
C SER A 50 -5.78 5.00 9.88
N GLY A 51 -5.12 5.92 10.60
CA GLY A 51 -3.70 5.77 10.90
C GLY A 51 -3.39 4.53 11.75
N GLU A 52 -4.37 4.00 12.48
CA GLU A 52 -4.25 2.71 13.18
C GLU A 52 -4.24 1.55 12.19
N ASP A 53 -5.13 1.54 11.21
CA ASP A 53 -5.16 0.53 10.15
C ASP A 53 -3.88 0.51 9.33
N LEU A 54 -3.37 1.69 8.96
CA LEU A 54 -2.08 1.82 8.27
C LEU A 54 -0.92 1.25 9.09
N ARG A 55 -0.91 1.45 10.41
CA ARG A 55 0.11 0.87 11.31
C ARG A 55 -0.06 -0.63 11.47
N ALA A 56 -1.30 -1.11 11.51
CA ALA A 56 -1.61 -2.53 11.62
C ALA A 56 -1.24 -3.32 10.36
N ALA A 57 -1.16 -2.66 9.19
CA ALA A 57 -0.65 -3.23 7.94
C ALA A 57 0.88 -3.37 7.95
N ALA A 58 1.41 -4.11 8.93
CA ALA A 58 2.85 -4.24 9.19
C ALA A 58 3.66 -4.87 8.03
N GLN A 59 2.99 -5.50 7.06
CA GLN A 59 3.61 -6.11 5.89
C GLN A 59 3.38 -5.30 4.59
N LEU A 60 2.76 -4.11 4.69
CA LEU A 60 2.61 -3.18 3.57
C LEU A 60 3.84 -2.29 3.41
N THR A 61 4.44 -2.29 2.22
CA THR A 61 5.43 -1.29 1.81
C THR A 61 4.84 -0.42 0.71
N VAL A 62 4.82 0.90 0.91
CA VAL A 62 4.36 1.86 -0.12
C VAL A 62 5.53 2.48 -0.87
N THR A 63 5.39 2.62 -2.19
CA THR A 63 6.46 3.10 -3.07
C THR A 63 5.95 3.82 -4.30
N THR A 64 6.80 4.67 -4.88
CA THR A 64 6.63 5.27 -6.21
C THR A 64 7.57 4.65 -7.24
N ASP A 65 8.39 3.68 -6.84
CA ASP A 65 9.35 3.00 -7.71
C ASP A 65 8.71 1.77 -8.37
N PRO A 66 8.46 1.78 -9.69
CA PRO A 66 7.84 0.67 -10.39
C PRO A 66 8.74 -0.57 -10.45
N ALA A 67 10.06 -0.43 -10.26
CA ALA A 67 10.97 -1.58 -10.27
C ALA A 67 10.65 -2.59 -9.15
N GLN A 68 10.03 -2.14 -8.05
CA GLN A 68 9.63 -3.02 -6.95
C GLN A 68 8.49 -3.98 -7.34
N LEU A 69 7.70 -3.66 -8.36
CA LEU A 69 6.61 -4.52 -8.83
C LEU A 69 7.13 -5.86 -9.38
N ALA A 70 8.39 -5.92 -9.83
CA ALA A 70 9.02 -7.15 -10.32
C ALA A 70 9.13 -8.25 -9.25
N ALA A 71 8.98 -7.91 -7.97
CA ALA A 71 8.99 -8.88 -6.87
C ALA A 71 7.61 -9.50 -6.59
N ALA A 72 6.53 -9.03 -7.22
CA ALA A 72 5.17 -9.48 -6.93
C ALA A 72 4.83 -10.76 -7.71
N ASP A 73 4.12 -11.69 -7.05
CA ASP A 73 3.53 -12.86 -7.71
C ASP A 73 2.17 -12.52 -8.34
N PHE A 74 1.46 -11.55 -7.76
CA PHE A 74 0.17 -11.06 -8.23
C PHE A 74 0.17 -9.53 -8.25
N ILE A 75 -0.39 -8.94 -9.31
CA ILE A 75 -0.59 -7.50 -9.44
C ILE A 75 -2.08 -7.24 -9.62
N VAL A 76 -2.63 -6.39 -8.75
CA VAL A 76 -4.03 -5.92 -8.77
C VAL A 76 -4.06 -4.46 -9.18
#